data_AF-A0A3M1HWW9-F1
#
_entry.id   AF-A0A3M1HWW9-F1
#
_cell.length_a   1.000
_cell.length_b   1.000
_cell.length_c   1.000
_cell.angle_alpha   90.00
_cell.angle_beta   90.00
_cell.angle_gamma   90.00
#
_symmetry.space_group_name_H-M   'P 1'
#
loop_
_entity.id
_entity.type
_entity.pdbx_description
1 polymer ?
#
loop_
_entity_poly.entity_id
_entity_poly.type
_entity_poly.pdbx_seq_one_letter_code
_entity_poly.pdbx_strand_id
1 'polypeptide(L)'
;MNGNKGNLKEALLRWTKRDAAFVAIVGGVVVVLALTAKERTVKPTPSDEVHRTATARAQCIACHGPDGARPWPKRHTQMDQCFLCHRMPEGWVGQRSR
;
A
#
# COMPACT_ATOMS: atom_id res chain seq x y z
N MET A 1 24.60 4.96 47.40
CA MET A 1 23.32 4.67 46.71
C MET A 1 23.61 3.65 45.62
N ASN A 2 23.47 2.35 45.91
CA ASN A 2 23.89 1.28 45.00
C ASN A 2 22.63 0.64 44.38
N GLY A 3 22.23 1.17 43.22
CA GLY A 3 21.04 0.73 42.49
C GLY A 3 21.29 -0.58 41.75
N ASN A 4 20.44 -1.56 42.02
CA ASN A 4 20.40 -2.90 41.45
C ASN A 4 20.20 -2.87 39.91
N LYS A 5 21.30 -2.71 39.16
CA LYS A 5 21.31 -2.71 37.68
C LYS A 5 21.13 -4.11 37.06
N GLY A 6 21.08 -5.17 37.88
CA GLY A 6 20.96 -6.56 37.41
C GLY A 6 19.55 -6.96 36.95
N ASN A 7 18.51 -6.36 37.53
CA ASN A 7 17.13 -6.83 37.36
C ASN A 7 16.42 -6.27 36.10
N LEU A 8 16.89 -5.15 35.54
CA LEU A 8 16.22 -4.54 34.38
C LEU A 8 16.34 -5.40 33.10
N LYS A 9 17.48 -6.10 32.93
CA LYS A 9 17.73 -6.96 31.76
C LYS A 9 16.94 -8.26 31.81
N GLU A 10 16.71 -8.81 33.01
CA GLU A 10 15.98 -10.07 33.22
C GLU A 10 14.46 -9.88 33.18
N ALA A 11 13.95 -8.73 33.64
CA ALA A 11 12.54 -8.37 33.51
C ALA A 11 12.13 -8.09 32.05
N LEU A 12 13.05 -7.56 31.23
CA LEU A 12 12.82 -7.25 29.81
C LEU A 12 12.86 -8.51 28.91
N LEU A 13 13.37 -9.65 29.38
CA LEU A 13 13.54 -10.85 28.57
C LEU A 13 13.14 -12.14 29.30
N ARG A 14 12.03 -12.12 30.04
CA ARG A 14 11.37 -13.37 30.49
C ARG A 14 10.60 -13.98 29.33
N TRP A 15 11.31 -14.49 28.34
CA TRP A 15 10.71 -15.13 27.17
C TRP A 15 10.17 -16.51 27.58
N THR A 16 8.86 -16.66 27.63
CA THR A 16 8.25 -17.96 27.87
C THR A 16 8.20 -18.77 26.56
N LYS A 17 8.08 -20.10 26.67
CA LYS A 17 7.88 -20.96 25.49
C LYS A 17 6.66 -20.52 24.65
N ARG A 18 5.65 -19.93 25.29
CA ARG A 18 4.44 -19.40 24.65
C ARG A 18 4.74 -18.11 23.87
N ASP A 19 5.59 -17.24 24.41
CA ASP A 19 6.00 -16.01 23.72
C ASP A 19 6.86 -16.32 22.50
N ALA A 20 7.78 -17.29 22.62
CA ALA A 20 8.57 -17.76 21.49
C ALA A 20 7.69 -18.38 20.39
N ALA A 21 6.70 -19.21 20.78
CA ALA A 21 5.74 -19.78 19.83
C ALA A 21 4.89 -18.70 19.14
N PHE A 22 4.41 -17.70 19.88
CA PHE A 22 3.64 -16.59 19.33
C PHE A 22 4.45 -15.79 18.31
N VAL A 23 5.68 -15.43 18.64
CA VAL A 23 6.58 -14.71 17.71
C VAL A 23 6.88 -15.54 16.48
N ALA A 24 7.10 -16.85 16.63
CA ALA A 24 7.34 -17.74 15.49
C ALA A 24 6.12 -17.82 14.55
N ILE A 25 4.90 -17.87 15.09
CA ILE A 25 3.67 -17.90 14.30
C ILE A 25 3.48 -16.55 13.58
N VAL A 26 3.54 -15.44 14.31
CA VAL A 26 3.34 -14.10 13.72
C VAL A 26 4.43 -13.80 12.69
N GLY A 27 5.68 -14.09 13.02
CA GLY A 27 6.81 -13.98 12.10
C GLY A 27 6.63 -14.86 10.87
N GLY A 28 6.19 -16.11 11.05
CA GLY A 28 5.88 -17.03 9.96
C GLY A 28 4.80 -16.48 9.02
N VAL A 29 3.70 -15.93 9.57
CA VAL A 29 2.63 -15.30 8.77
C VAL A 29 3.17 -14.11 7.98
N VAL A 30 3.95 -13.22 8.61
CA VAL A 30 4.54 -12.05 7.94
C VAL A 30 5.49 -12.49 6.81
N VAL A 31 6.33 -13.49 7.06
CA VAL A 31 7.26 -14.04 6.06
C VAL A 31 6.47 -14.65 4.90
N VAL A 32 5.45 -15.46 5.16
CA VAL A 32 4.60 -16.05 4.11
C VAL A 32 3.93 -14.96 3.28
N LEU A 33 3.35 -13.94 3.91
CA LEU A 33 2.72 -12.82 3.19
C LEU A 33 3.73 -12.06 2.34
N ALA A 34 4.93 -11.80 2.87
CA ALA A 34 5.98 -11.12 2.13
C ALA A 34 6.47 -11.92 0.91
N LEU A 35 6.63 -13.25 1.06
CA LEU A 35 7.08 -14.12 -0.02
C LEU A 35 6.01 -14.42 -1.07
N THR A 36 4.73 -14.35 -0.69
CA THR A 36 3.59 -14.62 -1.60
C THR A 36 2.97 -13.36 -2.20
N ALA A 37 3.36 -12.17 -1.74
CA ALA A 37 2.91 -10.92 -2.30
C ALA A 37 3.27 -10.84 -3.80
N LYS A 38 2.26 -10.72 -4.66
CA LYS A 38 2.45 -10.57 -6.10
C LYS A 38 2.52 -9.09 -6.48
N GLU A 39 3.37 -8.81 -7.46
CA GLU A 39 3.41 -7.49 -8.11
C GLU A 39 2.07 -7.14 -8.76
N ARG A 40 1.68 -5.87 -8.65
CA ARG A 40 0.42 -5.39 -9.25
C ARG A 40 0.60 -5.33 -10.77
N THR A 41 -0.26 -6.02 -11.52
CA THR A 41 -0.24 -6.05 -13.00
C THR A 41 -1.03 -4.92 -13.65
N VAL A 42 -1.42 -3.91 -12.86
CA VAL A 42 -2.24 -2.79 -13.31
C VAL A 42 -1.36 -1.77 -14.03
N LYS A 43 -1.82 -1.29 -15.19
CA LYS A 43 -1.06 -0.38 -16.03
C LYS A 43 -0.81 0.96 -15.30
N PRO A 44 0.44 1.48 -15.26
CA PRO A 44 0.71 2.79 -14.69
C PRO A 44 0.09 3.91 -15.54
N THR A 45 -0.23 5.01 -14.90
CA THR A 45 -0.74 6.21 -15.56
C THR A 45 0.40 6.93 -16.31
N PRO A 46 0.19 7.41 -17.55
CA PRO A 46 1.19 8.18 -18.28
C PRO A 46 1.65 9.43 -17.50
N SER A 47 2.88 9.87 -17.76
CA SER A 47 3.49 11.03 -17.11
C SER A 47 3.43 12.31 -17.94
N ASP A 48 2.32 12.52 -18.66
CA ASP A 48 2.04 13.76 -19.38
C ASP A 48 1.29 14.79 -18.54
N GLU A 49 1.16 16.00 -19.07
CA GLU A 49 0.57 17.13 -18.36
C GLU A 49 -0.89 16.88 -17.95
N VAL A 50 -1.68 16.23 -18.81
CA VAL A 50 -3.10 15.94 -18.55
C VAL A 50 -3.23 15.01 -17.35
N HIS A 51 -2.42 13.95 -17.31
CA HIS A 51 -2.44 13.00 -16.21
C HIS A 51 -1.79 13.53 -14.92
N ARG A 52 -0.88 14.51 -15.01
CA ARG A 52 -0.31 15.19 -13.83
C ARG A 52 -1.28 16.17 -13.18
N THR A 53 -2.21 16.75 -13.93
CA THR A 53 -3.13 17.80 -13.46
C THR A 53 -4.54 17.30 -13.14
N ALA A 54 -4.95 16.14 -13.67
CA ALA A 54 -6.25 15.55 -13.35
C ALA A 54 -6.32 15.07 -11.90
N THR A 55 -7.12 15.73 -11.07
CA THR A 55 -7.28 15.43 -9.63
C THR A 55 -8.68 14.96 -9.26
N ALA A 56 -9.68 15.31 -10.07
CA ALA A 56 -11.07 14.92 -9.85
C ALA A 56 -11.43 13.68 -10.68
N ARG A 57 -12.24 12.79 -10.10
CA ARG A 57 -12.77 11.60 -10.79
C ARG A 57 -13.38 11.93 -12.14
N ALA A 58 -14.17 13.01 -12.22
CA ALA A 58 -14.81 13.49 -13.44
C ALA A 58 -13.81 13.75 -14.58
N GLN A 59 -12.64 14.31 -14.26
CA GLN A 59 -11.57 14.57 -15.22
C GLN A 59 -10.98 13.27 -15.77
N CYS A 60 -10.82 12.25 -14.92
CA CYS A 60 -10.33 10.94 -15.34
C CYS A 60 -11.32 10.24 -16.27
N ILE A 61 -12.60 10.20 -15.89
CA ILE A 61 -13.63 9.44 -16.63
C ILE A 61 -14.10 10.13 -17.92
N ALA A 62 -13.78 11.42 -18.12
CA ALA A 62 -14.04 12.09 -19.38
C ALA A 62 -13.40 11.36 -20.58
N CYS A 63 -12.24 10.74 -20.37
CA CYS A 63 -11.56 9.90 -21.37
C CYS A 63 -11.60 8.41 -21.04
N HIS A 64 -11.65 8.03 -19.76
CA HIS A 64 -11.58 6.62 -19.33
C HIS A 64 -12.93 5.98 -18.97
N GLY A 65 -14.03 6.72 -19.06
CA GLY A 65 -15.38 6.20 -18.86
C GLY A 65 -15.82 5.23 -19.97
N PRO A 66 -17.00 4.59 -19.83
CA PRO A 66 -17.50 3.58 -20.78
C PRO A 66 -17.51 4.04 -22.25
N ASP A 67 -17.85 5.31 -22.48
CA ASP A 67 -17.95 5.93 -23.81
C ASP A 67 -16.78 6.87 -24.11
N GLY A 68 -15.74 6.86 -23.27
CA GLY A 68 -14.56 7.71 -23.42
C GLY A 68 -13.60 7.25 -24.51
N ALA A 69 -12.61 8.06 -24.83
CA ALA A 69 -11.59 7.74 -25.84
C ALA A 69 -10.73 6.50 -25.50
N ARG A 70 -10.59 6.17 -24.21
CA ARG A 70 -9.78 5.06 -23.69
C ARG A 70 -10.55 4.34 -22.57
N PRO A 71 -11.66 3.68 -22.88
CA PRO A 71 -12.53 3.10 -21.88
C PRO A 71 -11.81 1.98 -21.12
N TRP A 72 -12.12 1.84 -19.84
CA TRP A 72 -11.65 0.70 -19.05
C TRP A 72 -12.19 -0.64 -19.61
N PRO A 73 -11.46 -1.75 -19.39
CA PRO A 73 -11.95 -3.07 -19.81
C PRO A 73 -13.19 -3.48 -18.99
N LYS A 74 -14.00 -4.40 -19.54
CA LYS A 74 -15.21 -4.92 -18.88
C LYS A 74 -14.98 -5.47 -17.47
N ARG A 75 -13.75 -5.91 -17.15
CA ARG A 75 -13.35 -6.46 -15.84
C ARG A 75 -12.83 -5.41 -14.84
N HIS A 76 -12.95 -4.12 -15.14
CA HIS A 76 -12.57 -3.06 -14.21
C HIS A 76 -13.56 -2.99 -13.05
N THR A 77 -13.05 -2.89 -11.81
CA THR A 77 -13.86 -2.94 -10.57
C THR A 77 -14.66 -1.66 -10.29
N GLN A 78 -14.65 -0.68 -11.21
CA GLN A 78 -15.41 0.57 -11.15
C GLN A 78 -15.27 1.33 -9.81
N MET A 79 -14.07 1.35 -9.25
CA MET A 79 -13.76 2.08 -8.01
C MET A 79 -13.67 3.59 -8.24
N ASP A 80 -14.02 4.40 -7.24
CA ASP A 80 -13.92 5.86 -7.31
C ASP A 80 -12.49 6.39 -7.13
N GLN A 81 -11.61 5.58 -6.56
CA GLN A 81 -10.21 5.93 -6.29
C GLN A 81 -9.27 5.19 -7.24
N CYS A 82 -9.05 5.77 -8.42
CA CYS A 82 -8.24 5.17 -9.49
C CYS A 82 -6.81 4.83 -9.05
N PHE A 83 -6.21 5.68 -8.21
CA PHE A 83 -4.82 5.61 -7.76
C PHE A 83 -4.55 4.50 -6.73
N LEU A 84 -5.57 3.81 -6.21
CA LEU A 84 -5.37 2.66 -5.32
C LEU A 84 -4.69 1.50 -6.04
N CYS A 85 -4.92 1.40 -7.35
CA CYS A 85 -4.40 0.33 -8.19
C CYS A 85 -3.49 0.87 -9.29
N HIS A 86 -3.78 2.05 -9.85
CA HIS A 86 -2.94 2.68 -10.86
C HIS A 86 -1.85 3.52 -10.21
N ARG A 87 -0.59 3.25 -10.56
CA ARG A 87 0.53 4.10 -10.17
C ARG A 87 0.42 5.44 -10.89
N MET A 88 0.30 6.51 -10.12
CA MET A 88 0.24 7.88 -10.64
C MET A 88 1.62 8.39 -11.06
N PRO A 89 1.71 9.34 -12.00
CA PRO A 89 2.98 9.85 -12.47
C PRO A 89 3.68 10.68 -11.39
N GLU A 90 5.00 10.74 -11.49
CA GLU A 90 5.79 11.67 -10.68
C GLU A 90 5.32 13.10 -10.91
N GLY A 91 5.21 13.88 -9.82
CA GLY A 91 4.75 15.26 -9.87
C GLY A 91 3.22 15.43 -9.93
N TRP A 92 2.43 14.36 -9.93
CA TRP A 92 0.96 14.43 -9.88
C TRP A 92 0.50 15.34 -8.72
N VAL A 93 -0.33 16.34 -9.03
CA VAL A 93 -0.76 17.34 -8.03
C VAL A 93 -1.81 16.80 -7.06
N GLY A 94 -2.52 15.71 -7.42
CA GLY A 94 -3.62 15.16 -6.62
C GLY A 94 -3.20 14.47 -5.33
N GLN A 95 -1.93 14.06 -5.19
CA GLN A 95 -1.42 13.45 -3.95
C GLN A 95 -0.89 14.49 -2.94
N ARG A 96 -0.55 15.70 -3.41
CA ARG A 96 0.04 16.76 -2.57
C ARG A 96 -0.98 17.60 -1.80
N SER A 97 -2.28 17.35 -2.02
CA SER A 97 -3.37 18.16 -1.45
C SER A 97 -4.03 17.52 -0.22
N ARG A 98 -3.27 16.85 0.66
CA ARG A 98 -3.73 16.39 1.98
C ARG A 98 -2.88 16.96 3.09
#